data_AF-A0A7V9BFQ0-F1
#
_entry.id   AF-A0A7V9BFQ0-F1
#
_cell.length_a   1.000
_cell.length_b   1.000
_cell.length_c   1.000
_cell.angle_alpha   90.00
_cell.angle_beta   90.00
_cell.angle_gamma   90.00
#
_symmetry.space_group_name_H-M   'P 1'
#
loop_
_entity.id
_entity.type
_entity.pdbx_description
1 polymer ?
#
loop_
_entity_poly.entity_id
_entity_poly.type
_entity_poly.pdbx_seq_one_letter_code
_entity_poly.pdbx_strand_id
1 'polypeptide(L)'
;MPIRAVDGNLGSSPGIKSGLGGAVKQVAEHASSLAKLELELAGLELKHKVGSLGAGLGLGLGAALLALFGLGFLLATVVAALAIVLDTWLALLLVTAGLFALAALLGVLARTRIRKGTPPVPVQAIREAKLTAEALKDNGNR
;
A
#
# COMPACT_ATOMS: atom_id res chain seq x y z
N MET A 1 -87.93 -29.64 6.32
CA MET A 1 -86.72 -29.63 5.46
C MET A 1 -85.50 -29.58 6.38
N PRO A 2 -84.54 -30.50 6.26
CA PRO A 2 -83.52 -30.78 7.28
C PRO A 2 -82.29 -29.84 7.23
N ILE A 3 -81.66 -29.76 8.39
CA ILE A 3 -80.39 -29.09 8.75
C ILE A 3 -79.26 -29.52 7.81
N ARG A 4 -78.54 -28.55 7.22
CA ARG A 4 -77.27 -28.79 6.52
C ARG A 4 -76.13 -28.48 7.50
N ALA A 5 -75.41 -29.52 7.90
CA ALA A 5 -74.24 -29.43 8.74
C ALA A 5 -73.19 -28.52 8.08
N VAL A 6 -72.70 -27.54 8.84
CA VAL A 6 -71.49 -26.80 8.50
C VAL A 6 -70.34 -27.69 8.93
N ASP A 7 -69.82 -28.45 7.97
CA ASP A 7 -68.68 -29.32 8.16
C ASP A 7 -67.46 -28.46 8.49
N GLY A 8 -66.89 -28.70 9.67
CA GLY A 8 -65.71 -28.01 10.15
C GLY A 8 -64.52 -28.29 9.24
N ASN A 9 -64.10 -27.26 8.50
CA ASN A 9 -62.76 -27.21 7.93
C ASN A 9 -61.91 -26.23 8.75
N LEU A 10 -61.47 -26.67 9.92
CA LEU A 10 -60.37 -26.05 10.67
C LEU A 10 -59.02 -26.51 10.10
N GLY A 11 -58.87 -26.31 8.79
CA GLY A 11 -57.67 -26.63 8.03
C GLY A 11 -56.61 -25.56 8.19
N SER A 12 -55.71 -25.79 9.17
CA SER A 12 -54.35 -25.26 9.23
C SER A 12 -54.17 -23.75 9.24
N SER A 13 -54.21 -23.16 10.45
CA SER A 13 -53.41 -21.97 10.71
C SER A 13 -51.96 -22.26 10.29
N PRO A 14 -51.34 -21.43 9.43
CA PRO A 14 -49.92 -21.55 9.13
C PRO A 14 -49.18 -21.31 10.44
N GLY A 15 -48.71 -22.41 11.03
CA GLY A 15 -48.02 -22.42 12.30
C GLY A 15 -46.91 -21.37 12.29
N ILE A 16 -46.81 -20.69 13.43
CA ILE A 16 -45.66 -19.94 13.91
C ILE A 16 -44.38 -20.77 13.64
N LYS A 17 -43.75 -20.58 12.47
CA LYS A 17 -42.40 -21.08 12.17
C LYS A 17 -41.35 -19.98 12.30
N SER A 18 -41.69 -18.88 12.95
CA SER A 18 -40.78 -17.81 13.36
C SER A 18 -40.48 -17.93 14.86
N GLY A 19 -39.96 -19.08 15.29
CA GLY A 19 -39.32 -19.21 16.60
C GLY A 19 -37.95 -18.52 16.60
N LEU A 20 -37.34 -18.36 17.77
CA LEU A 20 -36.00 -17.79 17.99
C LEU A 20 -34.94 -18.19 16.94
N GLY A 21 -34.99 -19.43 16.43
CA GLY A 21 -34.10 -19.91 15.36
C GLY A 21 -34.24 -19.19 14.01
N GLY A 22 -35.44 -18.71 13.65
CA GLY A 22 -35.67 -17.91 12.44
C GLY A 22 -35.05 -16.50 12.54
N ALA A 23 -35.12 -15.88 13.72
CA ALA A 23 -34.48 -14.58 13.98
C ALA A 23 -32.95 -14.68 13.95
N VAL A 24 -32.38 -15.73 14.56
CA VAL A 24 -30.93 -15.99 14.52
C VAL A 24 -30.44 -16.20 13.08
N LYS A 25 -31.20 -16.95 12.26
CA LYS A 25 -30.88 -17.16 10.85
C LYS A 25 -30.87 -15.84 10.08
N GLN A 26 -31.85 -14.97 10.31
CA GLN A 26 -31.96 -13.68 9.63
C GLN A 26 -30.81 -12.72 10.00
N VAL A 27 -30.42 -12.68 11.28
CA VAL A 27 -29.25 -11.92 11.73
C VAL A 27 -27.95 -12.46 11.11
N ALA A 28 -27.80 -13.79 11.03
CA ALA A 28 -26.64 -14.41 10.39
C ALA A 28 -26.57 -14.11 8.88
N GLU A 29 -27.72 -14.11 8.19
CA GLU A 29 -27.80 -13.72 6.77
C GLU A 29 -27.43 -12.24 6.57
N HIS A 30 -27.90 -11.34 7.44
CA HIS A 30 -27.53 -9.93 7.39
C HIS A 30 -26.04 -9.70 7.67
N ALA A 31 -25.48 -10.36 8.70
CA ALA A 31 -24.06 -10.30 9.01
C ALA A 31 -23.21 -10.81 7.83
N SER A 32 -23.62 -11.91 7.19
CA SER A 32 -22.96 -12.43 5.99
C SER A 32 -23.03 -11.44 4.82
N SER A 33 -24.16 -10.76 4.65
CA SER A 33 -24.32 -9.75 3.59
C SER A 33 -23.44 -8.52 3.82
N LEU A 34 -23.31 -8.04 5.07
CA LEU A 34 -22.42 -6.94 5.43
C LEU A 34 -20.96 -7.29 5.17
N ALA A 35 -20.53 -8.48 5.61
CA ALA A 35 -19.16 -8.94 5.42
C ALA A 35 -18.78 -8.99 3.93
N LYS A 36 -19.70 -9.45 3.06
CA LYS A 36 -19.48 -9.44 1.61
C LYS A 36 -19.34 -8.02 1.07
N LEU A 37 -20.16 -7.08 1.56
CA LEU A 37 -20.14 -5.69 1.13
C LEU A 37 -18.84 -4.98 1.53
N GLU A 38 -18.35 -5.21 2.76
CA GLU A 38 -17.07 -4.67 3.21
C GLU A 38 -15.89 -5.24 2.41
N LEU A 39 -15.93 -6.52 2.05
CA LEU A 39 -14.91 -7.12 1.17
C LEU A 39 -14.94 -6.52 -0.23
N GLU A 40 -16.13 -6.27 -0.78
CA GLU A 40 -16.29 -5.62 -2.09
C GLU A 40 -15.78 -4.17 -2.04
N LEU A 41 -16.12 -3.43 -0.99
CA LEU A 41 -15.65 -2.06 -0.76
C LEU A 41 -14.13 -2.01 -0.57
N ALA A 42 -13.57 -2.90 0.27
CA ALA A 42 -12.14 -3.01 0.49
C ALA A 42 -11.40 -3.36 -0.81
N GLY A 43 -11.99 -4.21 -1.66
CA GLY A 43 -11.47 -4.51 -2.99
C GLY A 43 -11.44 -3.29 -3.92
N LEU A 44 -12.49 -2.47 -3.91
CA LEU A 44 -12.56 -1.22 -4.68
C LEU A 44 -11.55 -0.18 -4.17
N GLU A 45 -11.47 0.01 -2.84
CA GLU A 45 -10.52 0.93 -2.22
C GLU A 45 -9.09 0.49 -2.51
N LEU A 46 -8.79 -0.81 -2.39
CA LEU A 46 -7.47 -1.34 -2.73
C LEU A 46 -7.12 -1.12 -4.19
N LYS A 47 -8.05 -1.36 -5.13
CA LYS A 47 -7.82 -1.07 -6.56
C LYS A 47 -7.54 0.41 -6.79
N HIS A 48 -8.26 1.30 -6.13
CA HIS A 48 -8.02 2.75 -6.23
C HIS A 48 -6.65 3.15 -5.65
N LYS A 49 -6.29 2.59 -4.49
CA LYS A 49 -5.00 2.83 -3.81
C LYS A 49 -3.82 2.29 -4.60
N VAL A 50 -3.95 1.09 -5.17
CA VAL A 50 -2.93 0.46 -6.02
C VAL A 50 -2.82 1.18 -7.36
N GLY A 51 -3.93 1.59 -7.97
CA GLY A 51 -3.93 2.32 -9.24
C GLY A 51 -3.25 3.68 -9.12
N SER A 52 -3.59 4.46 -8.09
CA SER A 52 -2.96 5.76 -7.81
C SER A 52 -1.48 5.63 -7.44
N LEU A 53 -1.12 4.66 -6.60
CA LEU A 53 0.28 4.37 -6.27
C LEU A 53 1.05 3.92 -7.53
N GLY A 54 0.47 3.04 -8.34
CA GLY A 54 1.07 2.54 -9.58
C GLY A 54 1.29 3.64 -10.60
N ALA A 55 0.31 4.52 -10.80
CA ALA A 55 0.44 5.69 -11.66
C ALA A 55 1.52 6.66 -11.13
N GLY A 56 1.53 6.92 -9.83
CA GLY A 56 2.54 7.77 -9.18
C GLY A 56 3.95 7.22 -9.31
N LEU A 57 4.13 5.91 -9.09
CA LEU A 57 5.41 5.22 -9.28
C LEU A 57 5.83 5.21 -10.76
N GLY A 58 4.90 4.96 -11.68
CA GLY A 58 5.17 4.97 -13.12
C GLY A 58 5.62 6.35 -13.61
N LEU A 59 4.89 7.40 -13.26
CA LEU A 59 5.27 8.79 -13.56
C LEU A 59 6.58 9.18 -12.86
N GLY A 60 6.77 8.78 -11.60
CA GLY A 60 7.98 9.05 -10.85
C GLY A 60 9.23 8.41 -11.48
N LEU A 61 9.15 7.15 -11.89
CA LEU A 61 10.23 6.46 -12.61
C LEU A 61 10.46 7.09 -13.99
N GLY A 62 9.40 7.41 -14.72
CA GLY A 62 9.51 8.09 -16.02
C GLY A 62 10.20 9.46 -15.90
N ALA A 63 9.79 10.27 -14.92
CA ALA A 63 10.43 11.56 -14.63
C ALA A 63 11.90 11.39 -14.21
N ALA A 64 12.22 10.40 -13.38
CA ALA A 64 13.60 10.11 -12.98
C ALA A 64 14.48 9.71 -14.18
N LEU A 65 13.97 8.89 -15.09
CA LEU A 65 14.69 8.54 -16.33
C LEU A 65 14.91 9.75 -17.23
N LEU A 66 13.88 10.56 -17.47
CA LEU A 66 14.00 11.79 -18.26
C LEU A 66 14.98 12.78 -17.63
N ALA A 67 14.95 12.94 -16.31
CA ALA A 67 15.91 13.77 -15.59
C ALA A 67 17.34 13.23 -15.73
N LEU A 68 17.54 11.91 -15.70
CA LEU A 68 18.84 11.28 -15.93
C LEU A 68 19.38 11.58 -17.33
N PHE A 69 18.55 11.43 -18.37
CA PHE A 69 18.93 11.81 -19.73
C PHE A 69 19.24 13.31 -19.84
N GLY A 70 18.39 14.16 -19.27
CA GLY A 70 18.60 15.61 -19.24
C GLY A 70 19.92 16.00 -18.58
N LEU A 71 20.29 15.35 -17.47
CA LEU A 71 21.58 15.54 -16.80
C LEU A 71 22.75 15.10 -17.71
N GLY A 72 22.62 13.98 -18.40
CA GLY A 72 23.62 13.52 -19.38
C GLY A 72 23.83 14.52 -20.52
N PHE A 73 22.75 15.04 -21.10
CA PHE A 73 22.84 16.09 -22.12
C PHE A 73 23.43 17.38 -21.57
N LEU A 74 23.07 17.80 -20.36
CA LEU A 74 23.64 18.99 -19.72
C LEU A 74 25.15 18.85 -19.54
N LEU A 75 25.63 17.70 -19.04
CA LEU A 75 27.06 17.42 -18.92
C LEU A 75 27.75 17.42 -20.29
N ALA A 76 27.13 16.84 -21.32
CA ALA A 76 27.64 16.88 -22.68
C ALA A 76 27.72 18.31 -23.22
N THR A 77 26.73 19.17 -22.92
CA THR A 77 26.76 20.60 -23.26
C THR A 77 27.91 21.32 -22.56
N VAL A 78 28.18 21.04 -21.28
CA VAL A 78 29.32 21.62 -20.55
C VAL A 78 30.64 21.21 -21.19
N VAL A 79 30.80 19.92 -21.51
CA VAL A 79 31.98 19.41 -22.21
C VAL A 79 32.14 20.10 -23.57
N ALA A 80 31.07 20.19 -24.36
CA ALA A 80 31.11 20.84 -25.68
C ALA A 80 31.45 22.33 -25.58
N ALA A 81 30.91 23.04 -24.58
CA ALA A 81 31.22 24.45 -24.35
C ALA A 81 32.69 24.66 -23.94
N LEU A 82 33.22 23.81 -23.06
CA LEU A 82 34.63 23.83 -22.70
C LEU A 82 35.54 23.49 -23.89
N ALA A 83 35.13 22.53 -24.71
CA ALA A 83 35.87 22.10 -25.89
C ALA A 83 36.04 23.19 -26.97
N ILE A 84 35.35 24.32 -26.85
CA ILE A 84 35.56 25.50 -27.70
C ILE A 84 36.94 26.15 -27.42
N VAL A 85 37.43 26.07 -26.18
CA VAL A 85 38.66 26.76 -25.74
C VAL A 85 39.77 25.81 -25.30
N LEU A 86 39.49 24.52 -25.16
CA LEU A 86 40.47 23.50 -24.77
C LEU A 86 40.21 22.16 -25.48
N ASP A 87 41.19 21.27 -25.51
CA ASP A 87 41.05 19.97 -26.19
C ASP A 87 39.93 19.11 -25.56
N THR A 88 39.19 18.38 -26.39
CA THR A 88 38.05 17.56 -25.95
C THR A 88 38.40 16.58 -24.83
N TRP A 89 39.60 15.99 -24.86
CA TRP A 89 40.03 15.05 -23.82
C TRP A 89 40.24 15.74 -22.45
N LEU A 90 40.75 16.97 -22.43
CA LEU A 90 40.88 17.79 -21.20
C LEU A 90 39.50 18.21 -20.68
N ALA A 91 38.57 18.56 -21.58
CA ALA A 91 37.22 18.96 -21.20
C ALA A 91 36.49 17.83 -20.48
N LEU A 92 36.58 16.63 -21.05
CA LEU A 92 36.03 15.41 -20.44
C LEU A 92 36.65 15.14 -19.06
N LEU A 93 37.97 15.26 -18.91
CA LEU A 93 38.63 15.04 -17.63
C LEU A 93 38.22 16.07 -16.57
N LEU A 94 38.14 17.35 -16.92
CA LEU A 94 37.74 18.41 -15.99
C LEU A 94 36.29 18.24 -15.50
N VAL A 95 35.35 17.98 -16.41
CA VAL A 95 33.95 17.76 -16.05
C VAL A 95 33.83 16.50 -15.19
N THR A 96 34.55 15.42 -15.55
CA THR A 96 34.59 14.18 -14.77
C THR A 96 35.12 14.41 -13.35
N ALA A 97 36.25 15.12 -13.22
CA ALA A 97 36.84 15.45 -11.94
C ALA A 97 35.89 16.29 -11.07
N GLY A 98 35.23 17.29 -11.66
CA GLY A 98 34.22 18.10 -10.99
C GLY A 98 33.04 17.26 -10.50
N LEU A 99 32.57 16.30 -11.31
CA LEU A 99 31.47 15.40 -10.95
C LEU A 99 31.86 14.48 -9.77
N PHE A 100 33.07 13.93 -9.76
CA PHE A 100 33.58 13.13 -8.65
C PHE A 100 33.73 13.96 -7.37
N ALA A 101 34.21 15.20 -7.47
CA ALA A 101 34.32 16.10 -6.32
C ALA A 101 32.93 16.40 -5.72
N LEU A 102 31.94 16.70 -6.56
CA LEU A 102 30.56 16.90 -6.14
C LEU A 102 29.96 15.62 -5.52
N ALA A 103 30.19 14.46 -6.12
CA ALA A 103 29.73 13.17 -5.60
C ALA A 103 30.36 12.85 -4.23
N ALA A 104 31.65 13.11 -4.05
CA ALA A 104 32.33 12.93 -2.77
C ALA A 104 31.72 13.85 -1.70
N LEU A 105 31.49 15.12 -2.03
CA LEU A 105 30.85 16.08 -1.13
C LEU A 105 29.44 15.61 -0.72
N LEU A 106 28.59 15.30 -1.71
CA LEU A 106 27.24 14.79 -1.45
C LEU A 106 27.25 13.49 -0.66
N GLY A 107 28.19 12.58 -0.92
CA GLY A 107 28.37 11.34 -0.17
C GLY A 107 28.73 11.58 1.30
N VAL A 108 29.61 12.55 1.58
CA VAL A 108 29.94 12.97 2.95
C VAL A 108 28.73 13.61 3.64
N LEU A 109 27.98 14.48 2.95
CA LEU A 109 26.76 15.09 3.47
C LEU A 109 25.67 14.02 3.74
N ALA A 110 25.46 13.08 2.82
CA ALA A 110 24.53 11.98 3.00
C ALA A 110 24.93 11.12 4.21
N ARG A 111 26.21 10.73 4.30
CA ARG A 111 26.73 9.96 5.44
C ARG A 111 26.52 10.68 6.76
N THR A 112 26.79 11.98 6.82
CA THR A 112 26.60 12.76 8.05
C THR A 112 25.13 12.90 8.42
N ARG A 113 24.22 13.05 7.46
CA ARG A 113 22.76 13.07 7.69
C ARG A 113 22.24 11.73 8.17
N ILE A 114 22.64 10.63 7.53
CA ILE A 114 22.25 9.26 7.91
C ILE A 114 22.73 8.96 9.33
N ARG A 115 23.97 9.33 9.68
CA ARG A 115 24.49 9.13 11.04
C ARG A 115 23.81 9.98 12.12
N LYS A 116 23.18 11.10 11.74
CA LYS A 116 22.46 12.00 12.67
C LYS A 116 20.96 11.71 12.75
N GLY A 117 20.40 10.93 11.82
CA GLY A 117 18.99 10.59 11.78
C GLY A 117 18.62 9.46 12.75
N THR A 118 17.34 9.41 13.14
CA THR A 118 16.71 8.30 13.88
C THR A 118 17.07 6.96 13.22
N PRO A 119 17.37 5.89 13.98
CA PRO A 119 17.77 4.61 13.42
C PRO A 119 16.85 4.19 12.27
N PRO A 120 17.38 3.76 11.11
CA PRO A 120 16.60 3.46 9.91
C PRO A 120 15.60 2.31 10.10
N VAL A 121 15.75 1.58 11.20
CA VAL A 121 14.84 0.52 11.62
C VAL A 121 14.09 1.01 12.85
N PRO A 122 12.75 0.96 12.89
CA PRO A 122 11.97 1.31 14.08
C PRO A 122 12.14 0.24 15.15
N VAL A 123 13.30 0.25 15.83
CA VAL A 123 13.72 -0.78 16.79
C VAL A 123 12.70 -0.96 17.91
N GLN A 124 12.04 0.13 18.34
CA GLN A 124 11.00 0.10 19.36
C GLN A 124 9.75 -0.66 18.87
N ALA A 125 9.24 -0.33 17.68
CA ALA A 125 8.08 -1.00 17.09
C ALA A 125 8.33 -2.49 16.85
N ILE A 126 9.53 -2.87 16.40
CA ILE A 126 9.91 -4.27 16.22
C ILE A 126 10.01 -4.99 17.56
N ARG A 127 10.53 -4.33 18.60
CA ARG A 127 10.61 -4.88 19.96
C ARG A 127 9.22 -5.12 20.55
N GLU A 128 8.30 -4.16 20.44
CA GLU A 128 6.93 -4.31 20.91
C GLU A 128 6.15 -5.41 20.17
N ALA A 129 6.35 -5.52 18.85
CA ALA A 129 5.77 -6.61 18.06
C ALA A 129 6.26 -7.98 18.53
N LYS A 130 7.56 -8.11 18.87
CA LYS A 130 8.12 -9.36 19.41
C LYS A 130 7.56 -9.70 20.78
N LEU A 131 7.46 -8.72 21.69
CA LEU A 131 6.89 -8.92 23.02
C LEU A 131 5.44 -9.38 22.94
N THR A 132 4.65 -8.77 22.04
CA THR A 132 3.25 -9.19 21.80
C THR A 132 3.18 -10.62 21.26
N ALA A 133 4.06 -10.99 20.34
CA ALA A 133 4.12 -12.35 19.79
C ALA A 133 4.54 -13.41 20.84
N GLU A 134 5.49 -13.07 21.72
CA GLU A 134 5.89 -13.94 22.84
C GLU A 134 4.76 -14.11 23.86
N ALA A 135 4.06 -13.03 24.22
CA ALA A 135 2.92 -13.11 25.14
C ALA A 135 1.79 -14.01 24.61
N LEU A 136 1.52 -13.98 23.31
CA LEU A 136 0.56 -14.88 22.64
C LEU A 136 1.04 -16.35 22.65
N LYS A 137 2.35 -16.58 22.57
CA LYS A 137 2.93 -17.92 22.53
C LYS A 137 3.03 -18.56 23.91
N ASP A 138 3.31 -17.78 24.96
CA ASP A 138 3.34 -18.26 26.36
C ASP A 138 1.94 -18.62 26.88
N ASN A 139 0.91 -17.85 26.51
CA ASN A 139 -0.48 -18.14 26.89
C ASN A 139 -1.09 -19.37 26.19
N GLY A 140 -0.50 -19.83 25.09
CA GLY A 140 -0.97 -21.04 24.39
C GLY A 140 -0.35 -22.35 24.90
N ASN A 141 0.62 -22.29 25.81
CA ASN A 141 1.38 -23.44 26.33
C ASN A 141 1.04 -23.75 27.81
N ARG A 142 -0.10 -23.28 28.31
CA ARG A 142 -0.71 -23.62 29.60
C ARG A 142 -2.08 -24.27 29.37
#